data_AF-A0A4R8QI13-F1
#
_entry.id   AF-A0A4R8QI13-F1
#
_cell.length_a   1.000
_cell.length_b   1.000
_cell.length_c   1.000
_cell.angle_alpha   90.00
_cell.angle_beta   90.00
_cell.angle_gamma   90.00
#
_symmetry.space_group_name_H-M   'P 1'
#
loop_
_entity.id
_entity.type
_entity.pdbx_description
1 polymer ?
#
loop_
_entity_poly.entity_id
_entity_poly.type
_entity_poly.pdbx_seq_one_letter_code
_entity_poly.pdbx_strand_id
1 'polypeptide(L)'
;MSRTRVQLVPFDADSPNHAARMVHQRTECGWHADAVPAWQEAQRTGQKCIFWIAIYPLDPDGKSRLAEHISHFPKEREPLNDTASSVRATARTPTRTPFHPVGHISLDAANPATKRLNLPVPSDNLYWIKSLYVSYALQSAGIGRAAMDEVEAMATSPPLDAKVLMLDTVAREDQHRKQFVAQMPGRPPPMSTQEWYARRGYRLVWSEKNFYPDLDRDGKPLGRTTVFMRRDLA
;
A
#
# COMPACT_ATOMS: atom_id res chain seq x y z
N MET A 1 -12.05 9.28 14.17
CA MET A 1 -10.96 8.27 14.07
C MET A 1 -11.56 6.88 13.82
N SER A 2 -10.80 5.95 13.24
CA SER A 2 -11.23 4.56 13.09
C SER A 2 -11.29 3.85 14.45
N ARG A 3 -12.31 2.99 14.68
CA ARG A 3 -12.33 2.09 15.85
C ARG A 3 -11.23 1.03 15.72
N THR A 4 -10.95 0.61 14.50
CA THR A 4 -9.84 -0.27 14.13
C THR A 4 -8.51 0.47 14.26
N ARG A 5 -7.57 -0.12 14.99
CA ARG A 5 -6.22 0.40 15.23
C ARG A 5 -5.19 -0.50 14.57
N VAL A 6 -4.26 0.13 13.85
CA VAL A 6 -3.11 -0.54 13.22
C VAL A 6 -1.84 0.18 13.62
N GLN A 7 -0.71 -0.45 13.36
CA GLN A 7 0.61 0.17 13.41
C GLN A 7 1.33 -0.06 12.09
N LEU A 8 2.17 0.91 11.72
CA LEU A 8 3.04 0.82 10.56
C LEU A 8 4.46 0.45 11.01
N VAL A 9 4.90 -0.75 10.64
CA VAL A 9 6.25 -1.24 10.95
C VAL A 9 7.11 -1.19 9.69
N PRO A 10 8.30 -0.55 9.70
CA PRO A 10 9.11 -0.44 8.49
C PRO A 10 9.45 -1.79 7.87
N PHE A 11 9.38 -1.85 6.54
CA PHE A 11 9.90 -2.98 5.78
C PHE A 11 11.43 -2.99 5.82
N ASP A 12 12.01 -4.13 6.19
CA ASP A 12 13.44 -4.35 6.18
C ASP A 12 13.87 -4.98 4.85
N ALA A 13 14.53 -4.19 4.01
CA ALA A 13 15.00 -4.64 2.70
C ALA A 13 16.18 -5.63 2.78
N ASP A 14 16.87 -5.71 3.91
CA ASP A 14 17.99 -6.63 4.14
C ASP A 14 17.57 -7.94 4.81
N SER A 15 16.32 -8.02 5.28
CA SER A 15 15.79 -9.22 5.92
C SER A 15 15.18 -10.19 4.90
N PRO A 16 15.73 -11.41 4.74
CA PRO A 16 15.14 -12.42 3.86
C PRO A 16 13.71 -12.77 4.25
N ASN A 17 13.38 -12.73 5.54
CA ASN A 17 12.03 -13.02 6.03
C ASN A 17 11.02 -11.95 5.62
N HIS A 18 11.41 -10.67 5.66
CA HIS A 18 10.56 -9.58 5.17
C HIS A 18 10.38 -9.69 3.65
N ALA A 19 11.46 -9.92 2.90
CA ALA A 19 11.40 -10.07 1.44
C ALA A 19 10.50 -11.24 1.03
N ALA A 20 10.66 -12.40 1.66
CA ALA A 20 9.82 -13.58 1.42
C ALA A 20 8.34 -13.30 1.74
N ARG A 21 8.05 -12.65 2.88
CA ARG A 21 6.68 -12.24 3.23
C ARG A 21 6.10 -11.27 2.19
N MET A 22 6.91 -10.34 1.67
CA MET A 22 6.45 -9.35 0.70
C MET A 22 6.08 -10.04 -0.61
N VAL A 23 6.94 -10.92 -1.13
CA VAL A 23 6.64 -11.74 -2.30
C VAL A 23 5.34 -12.51 -2.09
N HIS A 24 5.17 -13.12 -0.92
CA HIS A 24 3.98 -13.88 -0.59
C HIS A 24 2.71 -13.01 -0.63
N GLN A 25 2.70 -11.86 0.04
CA GLN A 25 1.56 -10.93 -0.01
C GLN A 25 1.32 -10.34 -1.40
N ARG A 26 2.37 -10.10 -2.21
CA ARG A 26 2.22 -9.61 -3.59
C ARG A 26 1.64 -10.67 -4.52
N THR A 27 2.00 -11.94 -4.32
CA THR A 27 1.38 -13.07 -5.00
C THR A 27 -0.10 -13.16 -4.65
N GLU A 28 -0.44 -13.10 -3.35
CA GLU A 28 -1.84 -13.09 -2.90
C GLU A 28 -2.62 -11.84 -3.35
N CYS A 29 -1.93 -10.70 -3.51
CA CYS A 29 -2.50 -9.48 -4.09
C CYS A 29 -2.75 -9.61 -5.61
N GLY A 30 -2.06 -10.54 -6.29
CA GLY A 30 -2.17 -10.77 -7.73
C GLY A 30 -1.33 -9.83 -8.59
N TRP A 31 -0.46 -8.98 -8.01
CA TRP A 31 0.27 -7.96 -8.76
C TRP A 31 1.72 -7.79 -8.30
N HIS A 32 2.65 -7.72 -9.26
CA HIS A 32 4.03 -7.22 -9.08
C HIS A 32 4.83 -7.96 -7.99
N ALA A 33 4.67 -9.28 -7.85
CA ALA A 33 5.50 -10.09 -6.96
C ALA A 33 6.97 -10.14 -7.41
N ASP A 34 7.19 -10.08 -8.72
CA ASP A 34 8.46 -9.96 -9.40
C ASP A 34 9.17 -8.60 -9.17
N ALA A 35 8.44 -7.58 -8.75
CA ALA A 35 9.00 -6.25 -8.49
C ALA A 35 9.67 -6.12 -7.11
N VAL A 36 9.51 -7.10 -6.22
CA VAL A 36 10.04 -7.03 -4.84
C VAL A 36 11.54 -6.78 -4.76
N PRO A 37 12.42 -7.40 -5.58
CA PRO A 37 13.84 -7.07 -5.60
C PRO A 37 14.13 -5.60 -5.91
N ALA A 38 13.42 -5.01 -6.88
CA ALA A 38 13.55 -3.59 -7.19
C ALA A 38 13.03 -2.71 -6.05
N TRP A 39 12.01 -3.15 -5.32
CA TRP A 39 11.49 -2.44 -4.15
C TRP A 39 12.44 -2.48 -2.97
N GLN A 40 13.20 -3.57 -2.77
CA GLN A 40 14.25 -3.63 -1.76
C GLN A 40 15.32 -2.56 -2.04
N GLU A 41 15.76 -2.41 -3.29
CA GLU A 41 16.71 -1.37 -3.66
C GLU A 41 16.14 0.04 -3.49
N ALA A 42 14.90 0.25 -3.93
CA ALA A 42 14.22 1.53 -3.75
C ALA A 42 14.00 1.89 -2.25
N GLN A 43 13.82 0.89 -1.39
CA GLN A 43 13.75 1.06 0.07
C GLN A 43 15.10 1.51 0.64
N ARG A 44 16.22 0.89 0.23
CA ARG A 44 17.58 1.26 0.68
C ARG A 44 17.93 2.69 0.33
N THR A 45 17.59 3.09 -0.89
CA THR A 45 17.86 4.45 -1.40
C THR A 45 16.88 5.50 -0.88
N GLY A 46 15.82 5.10 -0.17
CA GLY A 46 14.79 6.00 0.33
C GLY A 46 13.81 6.52 -0.72
N GLN A 47 13.94 6.09 -1.98
CA GLN A 47 12.99 6.42 -3.05
C GLN A 47 11.59 5.84 -2.76
N LYS A 48 11.58 4.60 -2.25
CA LYS A 48 10.40 3.90 -1.75
C LYS A 48 10.47 3.84 -0.23
N CYS A 49 9.34 3.98 0.44
CA CYS A 49 9.29 3.81 1.90
C CYS A 49 8.08 2.95 2.28
N ILE A 50 8.31 1.64 2.32
CA ILE A 50 7.31 0.61 2.62
C ILE A 50 7.21 0.39 4.12
N PHE A 51 5.97 0.22 4.57
CA PHE A 51 5.60 -0.20 5.91
C PHE A 51 4.67 -1.41 5.81
N TRP A 52 4.89 -2.37 6.69
CA TRP A 52 3.91 -3.39 7.02
C TRP A 52 2.75 -2.77 7.78
N ILE A 53 1.54 -3.19 7.45
CA ILE A 53 0.36 -2.92 8.24
C ILE A 53 0.19 -4.09 9.20
N ALA A 54 0.31 -3.83 10.50
CA ALA A 54 0.04 -4.81 11.54
C ALA A 54 -1.13 -4.36 12.42
N ILE A 55 -1.92 -5.30 12.91
CA ILE A 55 -2.97 -5.01 13.89
C ILE A 55 -2.30 -4.49 15.17
N TYR A 56 -2.79 -3.35 15.69
CA TYR A 56 -2.23 -2.79 16.92
C TYR A 56 -2.52 -3.72 18.10
N PRO A 57 -1.57 -3.99 19.02
CA PRO A 57 -1.78 -4.96 20.11
C PRO A 57 -2.99 -4.66 21.00
N LEU A 58 -3.37 -3.39 21.14
CA LEU A 58 -4.53 -2.98 21.94
C LEU A 58 -5.82 -2.87 21.12
N ASP A 59 -5.82 -3.19 19.82
CA ASP A 59 -7.06 -3.17 19.04
C ASP A 59 -8.14 -4.07 19.69
N PRO A 60 -9.38 -3.57 19.91
CA PRO A 60 -10.41 -4.32 20.62
C PRO A 60 -10.74 -5.68 20.00
N ASP A 61 -10.64 -5.80 18.67
CA ASP A 61 -10.94 -7.01 17.91
C ASP A 61 -9.65 -7.65 17.37
N GLY A 62 -8.49 -7.31 17.93
CA GLY A 62 -7.21 -7.65 17.31
C GLY A 62 -6.95 -9.15 17.25
N LYS A 63 -7.34 -9.89 18.29
CA LYS A 63 -7.19 -11.35 18.36
C LYS A 63 -8.07 -12.05 17.31
N SER A 64 -9.33 -11.65 17.16
CA SER A 64 -10.26 -12.28 16.21
C SER A 64 -9.84 -11.99 14.76
N ARG A 65 -9.46 -10.75 14.46
CA ARG A 65 -8.94 -10.38 13.13
C ARG A 65 -7.66 -11.13 12.78
N LEU A 66 -6.74 -11.28 13.73
CA LEU A 66 -5.53 -12.06 13.48
C LEU A 66 -5.86 -13.55 13.21
N ALA A 67 -6.77 -14.13 13.98
CA ALA A 67 -7.22 -15.50 13.76
C ALA A 67 -7.88 -15.68 12.38
N GLU A 68 -8.73 -14.73 11.97
CA GLU A 68 -9.37 -14.72 10.65
C GLU A 68 -8.33 -14.62 9.52
N HIS A 69 -7.34 -13.74 9.66
CA HIS A 69 -6.23 -13.64 8.71
C HIS A 69 -5.45 -14.97 8.60
N ILE A 70 -5.01 -15.54 9.73
CA ILE A 70 -4.21 -16.78 9.73
C ILE A 70 -5.02 -17.95 9.17
N SER A 71 -6.33 -17.99 9.40
CA SER A 71 -7.21 -19.03 8.85
C SER A 71 -7.20 -19.01 7.32
N HIS A 72 -7.12 -17.83 6.71
CA HIS A 72 -7.08 -17.69 5.25
C HIS A 72 -5.66 -17.79 4.69
N PHE A 73 -4.66 -17.36 5.46
CA PHE A 73 -3.26 -17.30 5.05
C PHE A 73 -2.38 -18.06 6.07
N PRO A 74 -2.45 -19.41 6.12
CA PRO A 74 -1.75 -20.19 7.13
C PRO A 74 -0.22 -20.05 7.09
N LYS A 75 0.34 -19.72 5.91
CA LYS A 75 1.77 -19.42 5.73
C LYS A 75 2.20 -18.09 6.37
N GLU A 76 1.25 -17.25 6.75
CA GLU A 76 1.49 -15.97 7.44
C GLU A 76 1.35 -16.07 8.97
N ARG A 77 1.16 -17.29 9.50
CA ARG A 77 1.01 -17.58 10.94
C ARG A 77 2.17 -17.06 11.78
N GLU A 78 3.41 -17.29 11.34
CA GLU A 78 4.57 -16.88 12.11
C GLU A 78 4.77 -15.36 12.03
N PRO A 79 5.09 -14.69 13.15
CA PRO A 79 5.34 -13.26 13.15
C PRO A 79 6.64 -12.92 12.43
N LEU A 80 6.74 -11.68 11.94
CA LEU A 80 8.01 -11.04 11.64
C LEU A 80 8.52 -10.31 12.89
N ASN A 81 9.83 -10.04 12.92
CA ASN A 81 10.42 -9.14 13.91
C ASN A 81 10.74 -7.79 13.26
N ASP A 82 10.61 -6.72 14.02
CA ASP A 82 11.02 -5.39 13.56
C ASP A 82 12.56 -5.30 13.51
N THR A 83 13.12 -5.55 12.33
CA THR A 83 14.58 -5.61 12.09
C THR A 83 15.12 -4.45 11.27
N ALA A 84 14.25 -3.63 10.66
CA ALA A 84 14.66 -2.55 9.76
C ALA A 84 15.54 -1.52 10.46
N SER A 85 16.82 -1.43 10.07
CA SER A 85 17.81 -0.50 10.63
C SER A 85 17.74 0.92 10.03
N SER A 86 16.87 1.14 9.04
CA SER A 86 16.64 2.45 8.44
C SER A 86 15.18 2.63 8.00
N VAL A 87 14.78 3.89 7.89
CA VAL A 87 13.51 4.35 7.29
C VAL A 87 13.85 5.57 6.45
N ARG A 88 13.41 5.60 5.19
CA ARG A 88 13.75 6.70 4.23
C ARG A 88 15.26 6.97 4.15
N ALA A 89 16.06 5.91 4.04
CA ALA A 89 17.52 5.98 4.06
C ALA A 89 18.13 6.67 5.31
N THR A 90 17.34 6.87 6.37
CA THR A 90 17.77 7.43 7.65
C THR A 90 17.90 6.31 8.67
N ALA A 91 19.05 6.22 9.33
CA ALA A 91 19.32 5.20 10.33
C ALA A 91 18.33 5.30 11.51
N ARG A 92 17.95 4.14 12.05
CA ARG A 92 17.16 4.01 13.28
C ARG A 92 17.52 2.74 14.03
N THR A 93 17.12 2.67 15.29
CA THR A 93 17.21 1.44 16.08
C THR A 93 15.97 0.58 15.87
N PRO A 94 16.08 -0.66 15.35
CA PRO A 94 14.95 -1.58 15.26
C PRO A 94 14.44 -1.95 16.64
N THR A 95 13.11 -2.04 16.81
CA THR A 95 12.51 -2.38 18.12
C THR A 95 12.64 -3.87 18.47
N ARG A 96 12.92 -4.73 17.48
CA ARG A 96 12.96 -6.20 17.61
C ARG A 96 11.67 -6.84 18.11
N THR A 97 10.58 -6.07 18.18
CA THR A 97 9.29 -6.56 18.64
C THR A 97 8.65 -7.41 17.55
N PRO A 98 8.08 -8.58 17.90
CA PRO A 98 7.35 -9.40 16.94
C PRO A 98 6.02 -8.75 16.54
N PHE A 99 5.64 -8.89 15.28
CA PHE A 99 4.37 -8.41 14.74
C PHE A 99 3.86 -9.33 13.62
N HIS A 100 2.55 -9.32 13.38
CA HIS A 100 1.94 -10.06 12.28
C HIS A 100 1.52 -9.07 11.19
N PRO A 101 2.22 -9.04 10.04
CA PRO A 101 1.80 -8.27 8.88
C PRO A 101 0.47 -8.81 8.35
N VAL A 102 -0.52 -7.94 8.19
CA VAL A 102 -1.80 -8.24 7.53
C VAL A 102 -2.00 -7.43 6.25
N GLY A 103 -0.94 -6.74 5.81
CA GLY A 103 -0.91 -5.91 4.63
C GLY A 103 0.36 -5.06 4.58
N HIS A 104 0.41 -4.15 3.61
CA HIS A 104 1.50 -3.17 3.48
C HIS A 104 0.98 -1.90 2.81
N ILE A 105 1.70 -0.80 3.02
CA ILE A 105 1.48 0.50 2.40
C ILE A 105 2.83 1.19 2.25
N SER A 106 2.97 2.10 1.30
CA SER A 106 4.20 2.86 1.13
C SER A 106 3.94 4.34 0.93
N LEU A 107 4.89 5.15 1.40
CA LEU A 107 4.89 6.61 1.32
C LEU A 107 6.15 7.07 0.61
N ASP A 108 6.12 7.02 -0.70
CA ASP A 108 7.28 7.14 -1.57
C ASP A 108 7.63 8.60 -1.84
N ALA A 109 8.92 8.89 -2.02
CA ALA A 109 9.39 10.24 -2.33
C ALA A 109 9.09 10.65 -3.78
N ALA A 110 8.92 9.67 -4.68
CA ALA A 110 8.62 9.91 -6.08
C ALA A 110 7.88 8.73 -6.71
N ASN A 111 7.23 9.00 -7.85
CA ASN A 111 6.72 7.97 -8.76
C ASN A 111 7.38 8.18 -10.14
N PRO A 112 8.58 7.59 -10.40
CA PRO A 112 9.34 7.88 -11.62
C PRO A 112 8.56 7.64 -12.92
N ALA A 113 7.62 6.68 -12.92
CA ALA A 113 6.79 6.38 -14.09
C ALA A 113 5.87 7.54 -14.51
N THR A 114 5.56 8.49 -13.61
CA THR A 114 4.70 9.65 -13.92
C THR A 114 5.46 10.82 -14.49
N LYS A 115 6.80 10.77 -14.60
CA LYS A 115 7.60 11.87 -15.18
C LYS A 115 7.14 12.24 -16.59
N ARG A 116 6.67 11.26 -17.38
CA ARG A 116 6.13 11.47 -18.74
C ARG A 116 4.79 12.21 -18.81
N LEU A 117 4.09 12.35 -17.67
CA LEU A 117 2.73 12.87 -17.63
C LEU A 117 2.65 14.37 -17.34
N ASN A 118 3.76 15.02 -16.94
CA ASN A 118 3.80 16.44 -16.58
C ASN A 118 2.66 16.85 -15.61
N LEU A 119 2.43 16.04 -14.57
CA LEU A 119 1.32 16.27 -13.63
C LEU A 119 1.44 17.63 -12.93
N PRO A 120 0.31 18.33 -12.67
CA PRO A 120 0.30 19.65 -12.04
C PRO A 120 0.49 19.53 -10.52
N VAL A 121 1.73 19.26 -10.10
CA VAL A 121 2.11 19.01 -8.71
C VAL A 121 3.28 19.92 -8.27
N PRO A 122 3.37 20.30 -6.99
CA PRO A 122 4.51 21.07 -6.49
C PRO A 122 5.82 20.27 -6.55
N SER A 123 6.95 20.97 -6.54
CA SER A 123 8.29 20.39 -6.53
C SER A 123 8.67 19.75 -5.19
N ASP A 124 8.16 20.30 -4.08
CA ASP A 124 8.60 19.97 -2.73
C ASP A 124 7.43 19.56 -1.83
N ASN A 125 7.76 18.85 -0.73
CA ASN A 125 6.84 18.34 0.28
C ASN A 125 5.65 17.56 -0.31
N LEU A 126 5.93 16.82 -1.38
CA LEU A 126 4.99 15.93 -2.04
C LEU A 126 5.42 14.49 -1.85
N TYR A 127 4.47 13.63 -1.46
CA TYR A 127 4.71 12.21 -1.31
C TYR A 127 3.63 11.38 -1.99
N TRP A 128 4.02 10.18 -2.41
CA TRP A 128 3.16 9.24 -3.10
C TRP A 128 2.74 8.12 -2.17
N ILE A 129 1.44 7.98 -1.92
CA ILE A 129 0.90 6.78 -1.29
C ILE A 129 0.77 5.70 -2.35
N LYS A 130 1.52 4.62 -2.18
CA LYS A 130 1.66 3.52 -3.15
C LYS A 130 1.52 2.18 -2.46
N SER A 131 1.30 1.13 -3.25
CA SER A 131 1.35 -0.26 -2.81
C SER A 131 0.47 -0.56 -1.58
N LEU A 132 -0.67 0.12 -1.42
CA LEU A 132 -1.62 -0.24 -0.35
C LEU A 132 -2.24 -1.60 -0.69
N TYR A 133 -1.96 -2.57 0.18
CA TYR A 133 -2.57 -3.89 0.18
C TYR A 133 -3.03 -4.21 1.59
N VAL A 134 -4.24 -4.72 1.71
CA VAL A 134 -4.78 -5.31 2.94
C VAL A 134 -5.24 -6.70 2.58
N SER A 135 -4.85 -7.67 3.41
CA SER A 135 -5.32 -9.05 3.35
C SER A 135 -6.82 -9.10 3.06
N TYR A 136 -7.21 -9.83 2.02
CA TYR A 136 -8.62 -9.85 1.60
C TYR A 136 -9.55 -10.47 2.66
N ALA A 137 -9.01 -11.28 3.58
CA ALA A 137 -9.73 -11.78 4.75
C ALA A 137 -10.17 -10.67 5.71
N LEU A 138 -9.49 -9.52 5.71
CA LEU A 138 -9.76 -8.39 6.60
C LEU A 138 -10.28 -7.15 5.86
N GLN A 139 -10.65 -7.30 4.58
CA GLN A 139 -11.30 -6.21 3.87
C GLN A 139 -12.67 -5.92 4.50
N SER A 140 -13.07 -4.64 4.49
CA SER A 140 -14.23 -4.12 5.22
C SER A 140 -14.12 -4.10 6.76
N ALA A 141 -13.04 -4.61 7.37
CA ALA A 141 -12.79 -4.52 8.82
C ALA A 141 -12.15 -3.19 9.27
N GLY A 142 -12.12 -2.17 8.39
CA GLY A 142 -11.54 -0.85 8.69
C GLY A 142 -10.01 -0.75 8.68
N ILE A 143 -9.29 -1.85 8.40
CA ILE A 143 -7.81 -1.89 8.39
C ILE A 143 -7.22 -0.90 7.38
N GLY A 144 -7.71 -0.89 6.14
CA GLY A 144 -7.21 0.03 5.12
C GLY A 144 -7.45 1.50 5.46
N ARG A 145 -8.57 1.81 6.13
CA ARG A 145 -8.85 3.17 6.61
C ARG A 145 -7.87 3.57 7.70
N ALA A 146 -7.63 2.70 8.67
CA ALA A 146 -6.69 2.94 9.76
C ALA A 146 -5.25 3.10 9.23
N ALA A 147 -4.83 2.28 8.26
CA ALA A 147 -3.51 2.39 7.64
C ALA A 147 -3.33 3.72 6.89
N MET A 148 -4.37 4.20 6.20
CA MET A 148 -4.33 5.52 5.58
C MET A 148 -4.30 6.66 6.61
N ASP A 149 -5.03 6.53 7.73
CA ASP A 149 -4.98 7.52 8.81
C ASP A 149 -3.55 7.63 9.38
N GLU A 150 -2.87 6.51 9.62
CA GLU A 150 -1.47 6.47 10.09
C GLU A 150 -0.48 7.03 9.06
N VAL A 151 -0.58 6.64 7.78
CA VAL A 151 0.37 7.10 6.76
C VAL A 151 0.22 8.60 6.47
N GLU A 152 -1.01 9.12 6.50
CA GLU A 152 -1.29 10.54 6.31
C GLU A 152 -0.76 11.35 7.49
N ALA A 153 -0.97 10.88 8.73
CA ALA A 153 -0.40 11.51 9.92
C ALA A 153 1.14 11.51 9.90
N MET A 154 1.75 10.40 9.49
CA MET A 154 3.20 10.30 9.30
C MET A 154 3.69 11.31 8.26
N ALA A 155 2.99 11.44 7.13
CA ALA A 155 3.37 12.37 6.06
C ALA A 155 3.33 13.83 6.52
N THR A 156 2.33 14.22 7.33
CA THR A 156 2.18 15.59 7.82
C THR A 156 3.10 15.95 9.00
N SER A 157 3.81 14.97 9.57
CA SER A 157 4.67 15.19 10.73
C SER A 157 6.12 15.46 10.30
N PRO A 158 6.91 16.20 11.10
CA PRO A 158 8.34 16.32 10.86
C PRO A 158 9.02 14.94 10.81
N PRO A 159 10.02 14.73 9.93
CA PRO A 159 10.64 15.73 9.06
C PRO A 159 10.01 15.87 7.67
N LEU A 160 8.84 15.25 7.41
CA LEU A 160 8.27 15.20 6.06
C LEU A 160 7.44 16.43 5.72
N ASP A 161 6.70 16.94 6.69
CA ASP A 161 5.91 18.17 6.58
C ASP A 161 5.15 18.27 5.23
N ALA A 162 4.56 17.14 4.82
CA ALA A 162 3.96 16.97 3.52
C ALA A 162 2.84 18.00 3.31
N LYS A 163 2.84 18.66 2.16
CA LYS A 163 1.80 19.59 1.72
C LYS A 163 0.89 18.97 0.68
N VAL A 164 1.38 17.97 -0.04
CA VAL A 164 0.59 17.25 -1.04
C VAL A 164 0.81 15.75 -0.91
N LEU A 165 -0.30 15.01 -0.93
CA LEU A 165 -0.29 13.57 -1.12
C LEU A 165 -0.84 13.22 -2.49
N MET A 166 -0.11 12.38 -3.20
CA MET A 166 -0.50 11.81 -4.48
C MET A 166 -0.73 10.32 -4.32
N LEU A 167 -1.65 9.77 -5.10
CA LEU A 167 -1.80 8.34 -5.28
C LEU A 167 -2.32 8.05 -6.68
N ASP A 168 -2.23 6.80 -7.08
CA ASP A 168 -2.91 6.31 -8.27
C ASP A 168 -3.71 5.04 -7.96
N THR A 169 -4.75 4.84 -8.75
CA THR A 169 -5.62 3.69 -8.62
C THR A 169 -6.36 3.40 -9.93
N VAL A 170 -7.17 2.35 -9.96
CA VAL A 170 -7.97 2.00 -11.14
C VAL A 170 -9.18 2.94 -11.22
N ALA A 171 -9.51 3.40 -12.42
CA ALA A 171 -10.71 4.18 -12.66
C ALA A 171 -11.96 3.42 -12.19
N ARG A 172 -12.94 4.12 -11.62
CA ARG A 172 -14.19 3.53 -11.13
C ARG A 172 -14.94 2.77 -12.23
N GLU A 173 -14.87 3.27 -13.47
CA GLU A 173 -15.50 2.65 -14.65
C GLU A 173 -14.87 1.28 -14.98
N ASP A 174 -13.62 1.07 -14.58
CA ASP A 174 -12.84 -0.12 -14.91
C ASP A 174 -12.83 -1.18 -13.81
N GLN A 175 -12.91 -0.80 -12.53
CA GLN A 175 -12.68 -1.71 -11.41
C GLN A 175 -13.71 -2.85 -11.30
N HIS A 176 -14.94 -2.62 -11.76
CA HIS A 176 -15.99 -3.64 -11.76
C HIS A 176 -16.24 -4.26 -13.13
N ARG A 177 -15.42 -3.94 -14.16
CA ARG A 177 -15.51 -4.62 -15.45
C ARG A 177 -15.21 -6.11 -15.26
N LYS A 178 -16.03 -6.98 -15.85
CA LYS A 178 -15.92 -8.45 -15.72
C LYS A 178 -14.51 -8.96 -15.99
N GLN A 179 -13.84 -8.43 -17.02
CA GLN A 179 -12.47 -8.80 -17.36
C GLN A 179 -11.48 -8.49 -16.23
N PHE A 180 -11.65 -7.34 -15.55
CA PHE A 180 -10.79 -6.92 -14.44
C PHE A 180 -11.10 -7.71 -13.16
N VAL A 181 -12.38 -7.89 -12.85
CA VAL A 181 -12.83 -8.70 -11.70
C VAL A 181 -12.31 -10.14 -11.79
N ALA A 182 -12.27 -10.72 -12.99
CA ALA A 182 -11.72 -12.06 -13.21
C ALA A 182 -10.23 -12.19 -12.87
N GLN A 183 -9.48 -11.08 -12.77
CA GLN A 183 -8.08 -11.05 -12.36
C GLN A 183 -7.90 -10.84 -10.86
N MET A 184 -8.94 -10.40 -10.14
CA MET A 184 -8.81 -10.09 -8.71
C MET A 184 -8.78 -11.36 -7.86
N PRO A 185 -7.86 -11.46 -6.89
CA PRO A 185 -7.98 -12.43 -5.81
C PRO A 185 -9.12 -12.02 -4.88
N GLY A 186 -9.99 -12.96 -4.55
CA GLY A 186 -11.16 -12.72 -3.69
C GLY A 186 -12.31 -12.02 -4.41
N ARG A 187 -13.11 -11.26 -3.65
CA ARG A 187 -14.27 -10.54 -4.18
C ARG A 187 -13.89 -9.08 -4.45
N PRO A 188 -14.36 -8.48 -5.56
CA PRO A 188 -14.13 -7.06 -5.79
C PRO A 188 -14.75 -6.25 -4.65
N PRO A 189 -14.09 -5.19 -4.18
CA PRO A 189 -14.68 -4.29 -3.20
C PRO A 189 -16.01 -3.72 -3.72
N PRO A 190 -17.03 -3.54 -2.85
CA PRO A 190 -18.35 -3.03 -3.27
C PRO A 190 -18.28 -1.58 -3.77
N MET A 191 -17.29 -0.82 -3.34
CA MET A 191 -16.99 0.54 -3.79
C MET A 191 -15.68 0.53 -4.56
N SER A 192 -15.59 1.31 -5.64
CA SER A 192 -14.31 1.46 -6.33
C SER A 192 -13.27 2.12 -5.41
N THR A 193 -11.99 1.79 -5.58
CA THR A 193 -10.90 2.42 -4.83
C THR A 193 -10.84 3.91 -5.13
N GLN A 194 -11.13 4.34 -6.36
CA GLN A 194 -11.23 5.77 -6.71
C GLN A 194 -12.28 6.48 -5.84
N GLU A 195 -13.49 5.93 -5.71
CA GLU A 195 -14.53 6.52 -4.85
C GLU A 195 -14.15 6.48 -3.37
N TRP A 196 -13.48 5.41 -2.94
CA TRP A 196 -13.01 5.28 -1.56
C TRP A 196 -11.99 6.36 -1.21
N TYR A 197 -11.02 6.62 -2.10
CA TYR A 197 -10.07 7.73 -1.94
C TYR A 197 -10.76 9.09 -2.06
N ALA A 198 -11.76 9.24 -2.93
CA ALA A 198 -12.53 10.49 -3.04
C ALA A 198 -13.23 10.84 -1.72
N ARG A 199 -13.79 9.85 -1.01
CA ARG A 199 -14.37 10.04 0.33
C ARG A 199 -13.35 10.44 1.40
N ARG A 200 -12.05 10.20 1.16
CA ARG A 200 -10.94 10.68 2.01
C ARG A 200 -10.42 12.07 1.61
N GLY A 201 -11.05 12.72 0.63
CA GLY A 201 -10.67 14.07 0.17
C GLY A 201 -9.62 14.09 -0.95
N TYR A 202 -9.32 12.94 -1.57
CA TYR A 202 -8.48 12.92 -2.77
C TYR A 202 -9.31 13.28 -4.00
N ARG A 203 -8.84 14.24 -4.80
CA ARG A 203 -9.48 14.67 -6.05
C ARG A 203 -8.73 14.12 -7.26
N LEU A 204 -9.47 13.77 -8.30
CA LEU A 204 -8.91 13.37 -9.59
C LEU A 204 -8.12 14.54 -10.20
N VAL A 205 -6.90 14.27 -10.68
CA VAL A 205 -6.07 15.27 -11.39
C VAL A 205 -5.61 14.82 -12.77
N TRP A 206 -5.53 13.51 -13.02
CA TRP A 206 -5.16 12.95 -14.31
C TRP A 206 -5.74 11.55 -14.52
N SER A 207 -5.89 11.12 -15.76
CA SER A 207 -6.28 9.76 -16.13
C SER A 207 -5.46 9.31 -17.33
N GLU A 208 -4.95 8.09 -17.29
CA GLU A 208 -4.11 7.52 -18.34
C GLU A 208 -4.48 6.06 -18.60
N LYS A 209 -4.83 5.74 -19.84
CA LYS A 209 -5.11 4.36 -20.25
C LYS A 209 -3.82 3.58 -20.41
N ASN A 210 -3.78 2.34 -19.89
CA ASN A 210 -2.63 1.46 -19.94
C ASN A 210 -1.35 2.08 -19.34
N PHE A 211 -1.49 2.93 -18.31
CA PHE A 211 -0.33 3.48 -17.62
C PHE A 211 0.57 2.37 -17.08
N TYR A 212 -0.04 1.34 -16.49
CA TYR A 212 0.61 0.07 -16.20
C TYR A 212 0.30 -0.93 -17.32
N PRO A 213 1.32 -1.51 -17.97
CA PRO A 213 1.15 -2.43 -19.09
C PRO A 213 0.80 -3.85 -18.62
N ASP A 214 -0.11 -3.97 -17.65
CA ASP A 214 -0.45 -5.28 -17.11
C ASP A 214 -1.27 -6.08 -18.12
N LEU A 215 -1.00 -7.39 -18.11
CA LEU A 215 -1.64 -8.36 -18.99
C LEU A 215 -2.69 -9.15 -18.19
N ASP A 216 -3.74 -9.58 -18.85
CA ASP A 216 -4.62 -10.62 -18.34
C ASP A 216 -3.96 -12.01 -18.46
N ARG A 217 -4.66 -13.03 -17.96
CA ARG A 217 -4.20 -14.43 -17.99
C ARG A 217 -3.91 -14.97 -19.40
N ASP A 218 -4.48 -14.36 -20.44
CA ASP A 218 -4.25 -14.73 -21.84
C ASP A 218 -3.11 -13.92 -22.47
N GLY A 219 -2.39 -13.11 -21.69
CA GLY A 219 -1.31 -12.26 -22.16
C GLY A 219 -1.77 -11.01 -22.91
N LYS A 220 -3.06 -10.65 -22.85
CA LYS A 220 -3.59 -9.46 -23.52
C LYS A 220 -3.55 -8.25 -22.59
N PRO A 221 -3.36 -7.02 -23.11
CA PRO A 221 -3.45 -5.82 -22.29
C PRO A 221 -4.79 -5.74 -21.57
N LEU A 222 -4.75 -5.56 -20.25
CA LEU A 222 -5.95 -5.48 -19.42
C LEU A 222 -6.80 -4.22 -19.71
N GLY A 223 -6.22 -3.24 -20.41
CA GLY A 223 -6.95 -2.09 -20.93
C GLY A 223 -7.37 -1.09 -19.84
N ARG A 224 -6.77 -1.16 -18.64
CA ARG A 224 -7.22 -0.37 -17.48
C ARG A 224 -6.76 1.08 -17.56
N THR A 225 -7.63 1.97 -17.13
CA THR A 225 -7.36 3.38 -16.91
C THR A 225 -6.86 3.55 -15.50
N THR A 226 -5.66 4.10 -15.37
CA THR A 226 -5.11 4.54 -14.09
C THR A 226 -5.50 5.99 -13.88
N VAL A 227 -6.14 6.27 -12.74
CA VAL A 227 -6.45 7.62 -12.28
C VAL A 227 -5.41 8.06 -11.27
N PHE A 228 -4.94 9.29 -11.39
CA PHE A 228 -4.05 9.93 -10.43
C PHE A 228 -4.87 10.90 -9.60
N MET A 229 -4.76 10.77 -8.28
CA MET A 229 -5.53 11.56 -7.34
C MET A 229 -4.61 12.30 -6.38
N ARG A 230 -5.02 13.51 -6.01
CA ARG A 230 -4.28 14.44 -5.17
C ARG A 230 -5.09 14.82 -3.96
N ARG A 231 -4.44 14.95 -2.80
CA ARG A 231 -5.00 15.63 -1.64
C ARG A 231 -4.03 16.73 -1.20
N ASP A 232 -4.56 17.93 -1.07
CA ASP A 232 -3.85 19.06 -0.49
C ASP A 232 -3.98 19.01 1.03
N LEU A 233 -2.85 19.11 1.72
CA LEU A 233 -2.76 19.10 3.17
C LEU A 233 -2.55 20.55 3.66
N ALA A 234 -3.19 20.91 4.77
CA ALA A 234 -3.04 22.23 5.38
C ALA A 234 -1.63 22.42 5.97
#